data_AF-A0A949XY71-F1
#
_entry.id   AF-A0A949XY71-F1
#
_cell.length_a   1.000
_cell.length_b   1.000
_cell.length_c   1.000
_cell.angle_alpha   90.00
_cell.angle_beta   90.00
_cell.angle_gamma   90.00
#
_symmetry.space_group_name_H-M   'P 1'
#
loop_
_entity.id
_entity.type
_entity.pdbx_description
1 polymer ?
#
loop_
_entity_poly.entity_id
_entity_poly.type
_entity_poly.pdbx_seq_one_letter_code
_entity_poly.pdbx_strand_id
1 'polypeptide(L)'
;MSVSERDGVLVALEPQLFRPGREAFCRRLANVVGRQKDVRSMQVCLASGSCRIEFAAGQVSAAEMAGRFAEGVRAAISEGAVDGN
;
A
#
# COMPACT_ATOMS: atom_id res chain seq x y z
N MET A 1 6.22 5.03 9.41
CA MET A 1 5.44 3.81 9.13
C MET A 1 5.15 3.10 10.44
N SER A 2 3.91 2.64 10.63
CA SER A 2 3.44 1.97 11.84
C SER A 2 2.73 0.67 11.46
N VAL A 3 2.97 -0.41 12.20
CA VAL A 3 2.40 -1.74 11.94
C VAL A 3 1.80 -2.29 13.22
N SER A 4 0.60 -2.85 13.14
CA SER A 4 -0.13 -3.49 14.24
C SER A 4 -0.49 -4.91 13.82
N GLU A 5 0.26 -5.89 14.34
CA GLU A 5 0.08 -7.32 13.99
C GLU A 5 -1.22 -7.89 14.52
N ARG A 6 -1.62 -7.48 15.72
CA ARG A 6 -2.86 -7.92 16.36
C ARG A 6 -4.08 -7.56 15.52
N ASP A 7 -4.10 -6.35 15.00
CA ASP A 7 -5.18 -5.81 14.18
C ASP A 7 -5.01 -6.13 12.69
N GLY A 8 -3.83 -6.62 12.28
CA GLY A 8 -3.48 -6.81 10.87
C GLY A 8 -3.42 -5.48 10.10
N VAL A 9 -3.10 -4.37 10.76
CA VAL A 9 -3.15 -3.03 10.15
C VAL A 9 -1.75 -2.48 9.95
N LEU A 10 -1.47 -1.99 8.75
CA LEU A 10 -0.26 -1.26 8.40
C LEU A 10 -0.64 0.15 7.96
N VAL A 11 0.01 1.16 8.54
CA VAL A 11 -0.14 2.56 8.18
C VAL A 11 1.21 3.12 7.75
N ALA A 12 1.32 3.50 6.48
CA ALA A 12 2.45 4.21 5.92
C ALA A 12 2.10 5.70 5.80
N LEU A 13 2.88 6.57 6.43
CA LEU A 13 2.75 8.02 6.30
C LEU A 13 3.89 8.51 5.41
N GLU A 14 3.59 8.73 4.14
CA GLU A 14 4.57 9.13 3.12
C GLU A 14 3.98 10.25 2.26
N PRO A 15 4.00 11.51 2.73
CA PRO A 15 3.39 12.64 2.03
C PRO A 15 4.04 12.94 0.67
N GLN A 16 5.28 12.49 0.44
CA GLN A 16 5.94 12.56 -0.86
C GLN A 16 5.35 11.60 -1.91
N LEU A 17 4.82 10.46 -1.46
CA LEU A 17 4.23 9.42 -2.31
C LEU A 17 2.73 9.62 -2.46
N PHE A 18 2.03 9.86 -1.35
CA PHE A 18 0.57 9.96 -1.29
C PHE A 18 0.10 11.41 -1.33
N ARG A 19 0.37 12.10 -2.44
CA ARG A 19 -0.02 13.52 -2.63
C ARG A 19 -0.93 13.71 -3.84
N PRO A 20 -1.71 14.79 -3.88
CA PRO A 20 -2.39 15.22 -5.11
C PRO A 20 -1.41 15.29 -6.29
N GLY A 21 -1.83 14.85 -7.47
CA GLY A 21 -0.97 14.68 -8.65
C GLY A 21 -0.26 13.33 -8.75
N ARG A 22 -0.41 12.44 -7.75
CA ARG A 22 0.02 11.03 -7.79
C ARG A 22 -1.15 10.05 -7.69
N GLU A 23 -2.36 10.49 -8.04
CA GLU A 23 -3.58 9.67 -7.97
C GLU A 23 -3.47 8.38 -8.79
N ALA A 24 -2.91 8.47 -10.01
CA ALA A 24 -2.70 7.30 -10.85
C ALA A 24 -1.78 6.26 -10.19
N PHE A 25 -0.69 6.71 -9.56
CA PHE A 25 0.20 5.85 -8.78
C PHE A 25 -0.53 5.23 -7.58
N CYS A 26 -1.28 6.02 -6.81
CA CYS A 26 -2.01 5.53 -5.64
C CYS A 26 -3.09 4.51 -6.03
N ARG A 27 -3.77 4.72 -7.16
CA ARG A 27 -4.75 3.80 -7.71
C ARG A 27 -4.10 2.48 -8.18
N ARG A 28 -2.95 2.56 -8.85
CA ARG A 28 -2.16 1.37 -9.21
C ARG A 28 -1.71 0.60 -7.99
N LEU A 29 -1.15 1.29 -6.99
CA LEU A 29 -0.75 0.69 -5.73
C LEU A 29 -1.92 -0.02 -5.04
N ALA A 30 -3.08 0.63 -4.94
CA ALA A 30 -4.28 0.03 -4.38
C ALA A 30 -4.75 -1.21 -5.13
N ASN A 31 -4.62 -1.23 -6.46
CA ASN A 31 -4.96 -2.39 -7.29
C ASN A 31 -3.97 -3.54 -7.08
N VAL A 32 -2.67 -3.27 -7.12
CA VAL A 32 -1.62 -4.28 -6.91
C VAL A 32 -1.72 -4.88 -5.52
N VAL A 33 -1.78 -4.04 -4.48
CA VAL A 33 -1.87 -4.49 -3.08
C VAL A 33 -3.20 -5.17 -2.81
N GLY A 34 -4.31 -4.66 -3.36
CA GLY A 34 -5.63 -5.27 -3.21
C GLY A 34 -5.76 -6.66 -3.85
N ARG A 35 -4.87 -7.02 -4.79
CA ARG A 35 -4.78 -8.37 -5.36
C ARG A 35 -3.88 -9.31 -4.56
N GLN A 36 -3.12 -8.80 -3.60
CA GLN A 36 -2.27 -9.64 -2.77
C GLN A 36 -3.13 -10.52 -1.85
N LYS A 37 -2.66 -11.75 -1.64
CA LYS A 37 -3.28 -12.67 -0.70
C LYS A 37 -3.38 -12.01 0.69
N ASP A 38 -4.43 -12.33 1.43
CA ASP A 38 -4.65 -11.88 2.82
C ASP A 38 -4.89 -10.38 3.02
N VAL A 39 -4.80 -9.55 1.96
CA VAL A 39 -5.23 -8.15 2.03
C VAL A 39 -6.75 -8.09 1.98
N ARG A 40 -7.35 -7.46 2.98
CA ARG A 40 -8.79 -7.21 3.04
C ARG A 40 -9.18 -5.87 2.44
N SER A 41 -8.40 -4.84 2.74
CA SER A 41 -8.68 -3.50 2.26
C SER A 41 -7.42 -2.66 2.19
N MET A 42 -7.44 -1.67 1.31
CA MET A 42 -6.42 -0.64 1.23
C MET A 42 -7.10 0.70 1.01
N GLN A 43 -6.69 1.69 1.80
CA GLN A 43 -7.16 3.06 1.71
C GLN A 43 -5.97 4.00 1.59
N VAL A 44 -6.01 4.88 0.60
CA VAL A 44 -5.01 5.95 0.43
C VAL A 44 -5.70 7.28 0.66
N CYS A 45 -5.15 8.06 1.58
CA CYS A 45 -5.59 9.41 1.88
C CYS A 45 -4.54 10.41 1.39
N LEU A 46 -4.84 11.06 0.26
CA LEU A 46 -3.95 12.06 -0.33
C LEU A 46 -3.88 13.35 0.47
N ALA A 47 -4.95 13.68 1.22
CA ALA A 47 -4.99 14.87 2.08
C ALA A 47 -4.02 14.74 3.26
N SER A 48 -3.96 13.55 3.87
CA SER A 48 -3.10 13.27 5.03
C SER A 48 -1.73 12.71 4.65
N GLY A 49 -1.47 12.43 3.37
CA GLY A 49 -0.21 11.81 2.95
C GLY A 49 -0.05 10.38 3.45
N SER A 50 -1.14 9.65 3.66
CA SER A 50 -1.12 8.36 4.35
C SER A 50 -1.76 7.24 3.54
N CYS A 51 -1.25 6.03 3.71
CA CYS A 51 -1.80 4.80 3.18
C CYS A 51 -2.04 3.83 4.33
N ARG A 52 -3.23 3.26 4.38
CA ARG A 52 -3.63 2.23 5.35
C ARG A 52 -3.94 0.95 4.59
N ILE A 53 -3.36 -0.16 5.05
CA ILE A 53 -3.60 -1.50 4.52
C ILE A 53 -4.08 -2.36 5.67
N GLU A 54 -5.15 -3.09 5.43
CA GLU A 54 -5.76 -4.02 6.36
C GLU A 54 -5.57 -5.43 5.81
N PHE A 55 -4.86 -6.26 6.57
CA PHE A 55 -4.64 -7.67 6.34
C PHE A 55 -5.59 -8.50 7.20
N ALA A 56 -5.69 -9.80 6.92
CA ALA A 56 -6.34 -10.74 7.81
C ALA A 56 -5.59 -10.80 9.15
N ALA A 57 -6.25 -10.35 10.22
CA ALA A 57 -5.68 -10.32 11.57
C ALA A 57 -5.18 -11.70 12.00
N GLY A 58 -3.99 -11.75 12.61
CA GLY A 58 -3.38 -12.98 13.12
C GLY A 58 -2.91 -13.97 12.04
N GLN A 59 -2.86 -13.57 10.76
CA GLN A 59 -2.37 -14.42 9.67
C GLN A 59 -1.04 -13.94 9.07
N VAL A 60 -0.67 -12.68 9.27
CA VAL A 60 0.52 -12.07 8.64
C VAL A 60 1.33 -11.34 9.70
N SER A 61 2.63 -11.64 9.78
CA SER A 61 3.56 -10.98 10.70
C SER A 61 3.85 -9.53 10.27
N ALA A 62 4.34 -8.69 11.19
CA ALA A 62 4.71 -7.30 10.88
C ALA A 62 5.72 -7.20 9.74
N ALA A 63 6.72 -8.09 9.75
CA ALA A 63 7.75 -8.14 8.71
C ALA A 63 7.16 -8.49 7.34
N GLU A 64 6.24 -9.45 7.27
CA GLU A 64 5.57 -9.82 6.02
C GLU A 64 4.64 -8.71 5.53
N MET A 65 3.89 -8.05 6.41
CA MET A 65 3.05 -6.91 6.05
C MET A 65 3.90 -5.78 5.43
N ALA A 66 5.05 -5.47 6.06
CA ALA A 66 5.97 -4.47 5.54
C ALA A 66 6.60 -4.88 4.20
N GLY A 67 7.00 -6.15 4.07
CA GLY A 67 7.53 -6.70 2.82
C GLY A 67 6.52 -6.61 1.68
N ARG A 68 5.28 -7.06 1.92
CA ARG A 68 4.16 -7.00 0.97
C ARG A 68 3.83 -5.59 0.51
N PHE A 69 3.88 -4.62 1.44
CA PHE A 69 3.74 -3.22 1.09
C PHE A 69 4.88 -2.74 0.19
N ALA A 70 6.13 -3.04 0.54
CA ALA A 70 7.30 -2.65 -0.25
C ALA A 70 7.27 -3.26 -1.66
N GLU A 71 6.86 -4.52 -1.80
CA GLU A 71 6.65 -5.17 -3.10
C GLU A 71 5.53 -4.51 -3.89
N GLY A 72 4.41 -4.19 -3.25
CA GLY A 72 3.31 -3.45 -3.88
C GLY A 72 3.75 -2.08 -4.41
N VAL A 73 4.57 -1.35 -3.64
CA VAL A 73 5.14 -0.07 -4.06
C VAL A 73 6.05 -0.25 -5.28
N ARG A 74 6.95 -1.23 -5.26
CA ARG A 74 7.85 -1.52 -6.39
C ARG A 74 7.08 -1.89 -7.66
N ALA A 75 6.07 -2.76 -7.54
CA ALA A 75 5.23 -3.14 -8.66
C ALA A 75 4.42 -1.95 -9.20
N ALA A 76 3.85 -1.11 -8.34
CA ALA A 76 3.12 0.09 -8.78
C ALA A 76 4.01 1.13 -9.48
N ILE A 77 5.29 1.22 -9.11
CA ILE A 77 6.29 2.02 -9.82
C ILE A 77 6.59 1.40 -11.20
N SER A 78 6.81 0.08 -11.25
CA SER A 78 7.17 -0.63 -12.48
C SER A 78 6.03 -0.67 -13.50
N GLU A 79 4.78 -0.86 -13.07
CA GLU A 79 3.59 -0.79 -13.95
C GLU A 79 3.30 0.65 -14.42
N GLY A 80 3.82 1.66 -13.71
CA GLY A 80 3.76 3.04 -14.17
C GLY A 80 4.75 3.37 -15.28
N ALA A 81 5.80 2.57 -15.46
CA ALA A 81 6.83 2.79 -16.49
C ALA A 81 6.42 2.28 -17.89
N VAL A 82 5.41 1.41 -17.97
CA VAL A 82 4.96 0.79 -19.24
C VAL A 82 3.83 1.56 -19.94
N ASP A 83 3.22 2.54 -19.27
CA ASP A 83 2.14 3.40 -19.81
C ASP A 83 2.68 4.68 -20.47
N GLY A 84 4.01 4.80 -20.60
CA GLY A 84 4.71 5.89 -21.28
C GLY A 84 5.45 5.41 -22.51
N ASN A 85 4.72 4.91 -23.53
CA ASN A 85 5.24 4.71 -24.88
C ASN A 85 4.20 5.11 -25.93
#